data_AF-A0A958R2Q1-F1
#
_entry.id   AF-A0A958R2Q1-F1
#
_cell.length_a   1.000
_cell.length_b   1.000
_cell.length_c   1.000
_cell.angle_alpha   90.00
_cell.angle_beta   90.00
_cell.angle_gamma   90.00
#
_symmetry.space_group_name_H-M   'P 1'
#
loop_
_entity.id
_entity.type
_entity.pdbx_description
1 polymer ?
#
loop_
_entity_poly.entity_id
_entity_poly.type
_entity_poly.pdbx_seq_one_letter_code
_entity_poly.pdbx_strand_id
1 'polypeptide(L)'
;MTSGLGCEGEFDPNAFTSHSSSSEPRLPPPPNPNNPPPTQQNGQLAVSITSPPPMSRATDSVEIMIDAKESKGATPVVELLVDGKTIGELPSPPYEFHWDSNQSSEGRHQITARAKANGQHLDVSMEVVAIPRSRYKGPYPPSTLVKAMSLDWSSHKRKADGADNFPVTWCEDDHQYTAWGDGYGFARTGPKYSLGFSRIEGGADSYYAQDIVGGNAGGTDLVGKSYGILCLNGILYMWYNPGSGADGYKEQRLYTSTNKARSWSRRSVNFPRSDNLVNLTFVQFGRNYGGARDNFVYIYANHIKDSSGLKVQKPGEIALIRVPKDKLEDRSAYQFFSGLDGKGAPQWASQANSRQPVFRDPNGVGWNTSVTFNAGIKRYILMTEHNTTFKGYLGVFESPEPWGPWSMIEYKQYGGIPNTAFFWNISNKWTSSDGSSFTMIFTGIGANDSWNTVNGVFTLY
;
A
#
# COMPACT_ATOMS: atom_id res chain seq x y z
N MET A 1 58.76 17.39 -45.22
CA MET A 1 58.17 16.04 -45.29
C MET A 1 56.86 16.06 -44.52
N THR A 2 55.75 15.91 -45.27
CA THR A 2 54.46 15.26 -44.91
C THR A 2 53.76 15.64 -43.59
N SER A 3 52.47 15.96 -43.52
CA SER A 3 51.39 16.23 -44.49
C SER A 3 50.16 16.56 -43.63
N GLY A 4 49.51 17.69 -43.87
CA GLY A 4 48.21 18.00 -43.26
C GLY A 4 47.07 17.29 -44.00
N LEU A 5 45.99 17.02 -43.27
CA LEU A 5 44.63 16.83 -43.79
C LEU A 5 43.67 17.26 -42.68
N GLY A 6 42.89 18.30 -42.97
CA GLY A 6 41.79 18.75 -42.11
C GLY A 6 40.55 17.89 -42.31
N CYS A 7 39.75 17.81 -41.25
CA CYS A 7 38.34 17.47 -41.34
C CYS A 7 37.59 18.39 -40.36
N GLU A 8 36.91 19.40 -40.91
CA GLU A 8 35.73 19.96 -40.27
C GLU A 8 34.61 18.92 -40.38
N GLY A 9 33.99 18.59 -39.25
CA GLY A 9 32.80 17.77 -39.17
C GLY A 9 31.81 18.47 -38.23
N GLU A 10 30.73 18.95 -38.81
CA GLU A 10 29.60 19.59 -38.12
C GLU A 10 29.03 18.69 -37.02
N PHE A 11 28.74 19.30 -35.88
CA PHE A 11 27.94 18.71 -34.81
C PHE A 11 26.47 18.70 -35.27
N ASP A 12 25.91 17.51 -35.50
CA ASP A 12 24.45 17.33 -35.66
C ASP A 12 23.80 17.07 -34.28
N PRO A 13 23.01 18.01 -33.74
CA PRO A 13 22.35 17.84 -32.44
C PRO A 13 21.10 16.92 -32.47
N ASN A 14 20.80 16.23 -33.58
CA ASN A 14 19.60 15.38 -33.70
C ASN A 14 19.83 13.87 -33.64
N ALA A 15 21.02 13.40 -33.29
CA ALA A 15 21.32 11.96 -33.19
C ALA A 15 20.88 11.32 -31.86
N PHE A 16 19.64 11.52 -31.42
CA PHE A 16 18.98 10.68 -30.41
C PHE A 16 17.49 10.56 -30.73
N THR A 17 17.17 9.72 -31.71
CA THR A 17 15.81 9.16 -31.84
C THR A 17 15.91 7.64 -31.63
N SER A 18 15.87 7.21 -30.37
CA SER A 18 15.65 5.81 -30.05
C SER A 18 14.20 5.44 -30.40
N HIS A 19 14.00 4.95 -31.63
CA HIS A 19 12.81 4.17 -31.96
C HIS A 19 12.96 2.78 -31.34
N SER A 20 12.56 2.63 -30.09
CA SER A 20 12.21 1.31 -29.53
C SER A 20 10.72 1.08 -29.73
N SER A 21 10.30 0.74 -30.95
CA SER A 21 8.98 0.17 -31.18
C SER A 21 8.98 -1.32 -30.86
N SER A 22 9.20 -1.67 -29.59
CA SER A 22 8.63 -2.92 -29.08
C SER A 22 7.12 -2.68 -28.95
N SER A 23 6.36 -3.02 -29.99
CA SER A 23 4.91 -3.09 -29.88
C SER A 23 4.56 -4.26 -28.98
N GLU A 24 4.65 -4.05 -27.67
CA GLU A 24 3.88 -4.89 -26.76
C GLU A 24 2.41 -4.81 -27.20
N PRO A 25 1.68 -5.94 -27.25
CA PRO A 25 0.26 -5.90 -27.54
C PRO A 25 -0.39 -4.92 -26.57
N ARG A 26 -0.96 -3.85 -27.12
CA ARG A 26 -1.62 -2.80 -26.34
C ARG A 26 -2.73 -3.50 -25.55
N LEU A 27 -2.53 -3.62 -24.24
CA LEU A 27 -3.48 -4.29 -23.36
C LEU A 27 -4.87 -3.67 -23.57
N PRO A 28 -5.94 -4.48 -23.72
CA PRO A 28 -7.26 -3.96 -23.96
C PRO A 28 -7.70 -3.03 -22.81
N PRO A 29 -8.53 -2.02 -23.11
CA PRO A 29 -9.07 -1.14 -22.08
C PRO A 29 -9.81 -1.97 -21.02
N PRO A 30 -9.73 -1.55 -19.76
CA PRO A 30 -10.40 -2.20 -18.65
C PRO A 30 -11.92 -2.02 -18.70
N PRO A 31 -12.66 -2.76 -17.88
CA PRO A 31 -14.09 -2.55 -17.72
C PRO A 31 -14.46 -1.29 -16.98
N ASN A 32 -15.64 -0.77 -17.33
CA ASN A 32 -16.35 0.20 -16.52
C ASN A 32 -16.99 -0.52 -15.29
N PRO A 33 -16.59 -0.19 -14.04
CA PRO A 33 -17.13 -0.82 -12.85
C PRO A 33 -18.61 -0.51 -12.58
N ASN A 34 -19.21 0.45 -13.31
CA ASN A 34 -20.64 0.76 -13.23
C ASN A 34 -21.52 -0.03 -14.20
N ASN A 35 -20.94 -0.93 -15.01
CA ASN A 35 -21.77 -1.78 -15.87
C ASN A 35 -22.55 -2.77 -14.99
N PRO A 36 -23.87 -2.93 -15.20
CA PRO A 36 -24.64 -3.92 -14.48
C PRO A 36 -24.06 -5.32 -14.72
N PRO A 37 -24.14 -6.23 -13.73
CA PRO A 37 -23.72 -7.61 -13.90
C PRO A 37 -24.32 -8.21 -15.18
N PRO A 38 -23.53 -8.90 -16.02
CA PRO A 38 -24.05 -9.65 -17.15
C PRO A 38 -25.19 -10.54 -16.68
N THR A 39 -26.38 -10.33 -17.23
CA THR A 39 -27.62 -10.98 -16.80
C THR A 39 -28.42 -11.43 -18.02
N GLN A 40 -29.01 -12.62 -17.94
CA GLN A 40 -29.98 -13.14 -18.90
C GLN A 40 -31.20 -13.68 -18.17
N GLN A 41 -32.39 -13.52 -18.77
CA GLN A 41 -33.65 -14.06 -18.25
C GLN A 41 -34.62 -14.44 -19.37
N ASN A 42 -35.44 -15.47 -19.15
CA ASN A 42 -36.51 -15.88 -20.08
C ASN A 42 -37.89 -15.99 -19.42
N GLY A 43 -38.10 -15.28 -18.31
CA GLY A 43 -39.35 -15.26 -17.52
C GLY A 43 -39.51 -16.44 -16.56
N GLN A 44 -38.84 -17.57 -16.83
CA GLN A 44 -38.84 -18.74 -15.95
C GLN A 44 -37.49 -18.93 -15.24
N LEU A 45 -36.39 -18.74 -15.94
CA LEU A 45 -35.03 -18.87 -15.45
C LEU A 45 -34.30 -17.54 -15.61
N ALA A 46 -33.50 -17.16 -14.60
CA ALA A 46 -32.61 -16.01 -14.63
C ALA A 46 -31.21 -16.43 -14.17
N VAL A 47 -30.17 -15.92 -14.82
CA VAL A 47 -28.76 -16.15 -14.49
C VAL A 47 -27.97 -14.86 -14.65
N SER A 48 -27.07 -14.59 -13.70
CA SER A 48 -26.14 -13.47 -13.77
C SER A 48 -24.77 -13.84 -13.23
N ILE A 49 -23.72 -13.30 -13.83
CA ILE A 49 -22.36 -13.39 -13.27
C ILE A 49 -22.11 -12.11 -12.48
N THR A 50 -21.99 -12.25 -11.17
CA THR A 50 -21.88 -11.11 -10.23
C THR A 50 -20.44 -10.76 -9.89
N SER A 51 -19.50 -11.69 -10.12
CA SER A 51 -18.06 -11.46 -10.03
C SER A 51 -17.27 -12.41 -10.93
N PRO A 52 -16.11 -12.00 -11.45
CA PRO A 52 -15.63 -10.62 -11.50
C PRO A 52 -16.47 -9.75 -12.47
N PRO A 53 -16.32 -8.42 -12.47
CA PRO A 53 -16.85 -7.59 -13.55
C PRO A 53 -16.31 -8.05 -14.92
N PRO A 54 -17.06 -7.87 -16.03
CA PRO A 54 -16.56 -8.13 -17.39
C PRO A 54 -15.20 -7.48 -17.61
N MET A 55 -14.37 -7.94 -18.53
CA MET A 55 -13.03 -7.42 -18.84
C MET A 55 -12.02 -7.35 -17.68
N SER A 56 -12.34 -7.88 -16.50
CA SER A 56 -11.40 -7.95 -15.37
C SER A 56 -10.11 -8.66 -15.75
N ARG A 57 -8.99 -8.31 -15.11
CA ARG A 57 -7.71 -8.98 -15.34
C ARG A 57 -7.57 -10.16 -14.38
N ALA A 58 -7.32 -11.32 -14.96
CA ALA A 58 -7.04 -12.56 -14.26
C ALA A 58 -5.52 -12.81 -14.30
N THR A 59 -4.90 -12.93 -13.14
CA THR A 59 -3.44 -13.06 -13.02
C THR A 59 -3.01 -14.21 -12.12
N ASP A 60 -4.01 -14.89 -11.55
CA ASP A 60 -3.87 -16.10 -10.76
C ASP A 60 -5.24 -16.82 -10.72
N SER A 61 -5.68 -17.31 -9.56
CA SER A 61 -7.07 -17.75 -9.36
C SER A 61 -8.05 -16.57 -9.37
N VAL A 62 -9.14 -16.72 -10.13
CA VAL A 62 -10.26 -15.79 -10.21
C VAL A 62 -11.48 -16.44 -9.57
N GLU A 63 -12.06 -15.77 -8.59
CA GLU A 63 -13.35 -16.16 -8.01
C GLU A 63 -14.50 -15.67 -8.89
N ILE A 64 -15.30 -16.61 -9.38
CA ILE A 64 -16.46 -16.38 -10.23
C ILE A 64 -17.72 -16.68 -9.40
N MET A 65 -18.48 -15.62 -9.12
CA MET A 65 -19.75 -15.71 -8.40
C MET A 65 -20.91 -15.59 -9.38
N ILE A 66 -21.89 -16.49 -9.24
CA ILE A 66 -23.06 -16.56 -10.12
C ILE A 66 -24.33 -16.55 -9.25
N ASP A 67 -25.34 -15.81 -9.70
CA ASP A 67 -26.70 -15.91 -9.20
C ASP A 67 -27.56 -16.61 -10.26
N ALA A 68 -28.27 -17.66 -9.86
CA ALA A 68 -29.24 -18.34 -10.73
C ALA A 68 -30.54 -18.65 -9.97
N LYS A 69 -31.69 -18.33 -10.58
CA LYS A 69 -33.02 -18.50 -9.97
C LYS A 69 -34.03 -19.00 -10.99
N GLU A 70 -34.91 -19.90 -10.55
CA GLU A 70 -36.06 -20.38 -11.34
C GLU A 70 -37.38 -20.05 -10.62
N SER A 71 -38.35 -19.51 -11.34
CA SER A 71 -39.54 -18.88 -10.77
C SER A 71 -40.60 -19.84 -10.24
N LYS A 72 -40.51 -21.14 -10.56
CA LYS A 72 -41.43 -22.21 -10.10
C LYS A 72 -40.82 -23.07 -8.99
N GLY A 73 -39.67 -22.69 -8.45
CA GLY A 73 -39.07 -23.29 -7.27
C GLY A 73 -38.09 -24.44 -7.56
N ALA A 74 -37.74 -24.69 -8.83
CA ALA A 74 -36.61 -25.59 -9.11
C ALA A 74 -35.29 -24.93 -8.66
N THR A 75 -34.37 -25.72 -8.10
CA THR A 75 -33.01 -25.24 -7.86
C THR A 75 -32.20 -25.41 -9.14
N PRO A 76 -31.71 -24.32 -9.76
CA PRO A 76 -30.89 -24.44 -10.96
C PRO A 76 -29.59 -25.20 -10.69
N VAL A 77 -29.12 -25.92 -11.69
CA VAL A 77 -27.75 -26.43 -11.75
C VAL A 77 -26.95 -25.48 -12.62
N VAL A 78 -25.81 -24.99 -12.15
CA VAL A 78 -24.96 -24.04 -12.89
C VAL A 78 -23.72 -24.74 -13.39
N GLU A 79 -23.56 -24.80 -14.70
CA GLU A 79 -22.34 -25.22 -15.39
C GLU A 79 -21.50 -23.99 -15.74
N LEU A 80 -20.21 -24.02 -15.43
CA LEU A 80 -19.27 -22.96 -15.79
C LEU A 80 -18.38 -23.40 -16.94
N LEU A 81 -18.29 -22.56 -17.98
CA LEU A 81 -17.43 -22.77 -19.13
C LEU A 81 -16.43 -21.64 -19.27
N VAL A 82 -15.20 -21.97 -19.69
CA VAL A 82 -14.15 -21.03 -20.13
C VAL A 82 -13.81 -21.35 -21.57
N ASP A 83 -13.98 -20.37 -22.46
CA ASP A 83 -13.82 -20.51 -23.92
C ASP A 83 -14.61 -21.69 -24.49
N GLY A 84 -15.83 -21.88 -23.99
CA GLY A 84 -16.73 -22.96 -24.39
C GLY A 84 -16.39 -24.34 -23.82
N LYS A 85 -15.33 -24.47 -23.00
CA LYS A 85 -14.99 -25.72 -22.30
C LYS A 85 -15.53 -25.68 -20.88
N THR A 86 -16.32 -26.69 -20.51
CA THR A 86 -16.78 -26.88 -19.12
C THR A 86 -15.61 -27.09 -18.17
N ILE A 87 -15.56 -26.28 -17.12
CA ILE A 87 -14.55 -26.37 -16.04
C ILE A 87 -15.14 -26.86 -14.72
N GLY A 88 -16.46 -26.84 -14.58
CA GLY A 88 -17.16 -27.39 -13.42
C GLY A 88 -18.67 -27.21 -13.49
N GLU A 89 -19.36 -27.87 -12.56
CA GLU A 89 -20.81 -27.75 -12.38
C GLU A 89 -21.13 -27.71 -10.88
N LEU A 90 -22.09 -26.86 -10.49
CA LEU A 90 -22.57 -26.72 -9.11
C LEU A 90 -24.08 -26.98 -9.08
N PRO A 91 -24.55 -27.97 -8.30
CA PRO A 91 -25.95 -28.40 -8.33
C PRO A 91 -26.91 -27.51 -7.52
N SER A 92 -26.39 -26.58 -6.72
CA SER A 92 -27.16 -25.71 -5.82
C SER A 92 -26.36 -24.49 -5.40
N PRO A 93 -27.01 -23.37 -5.00
CA PRO A 93 -26.31 -22.19 -4.52
C PRO A 93 -25.67 -22.43 -3.13
N PRO A 94 -24.61 -21.68 -2.75
CA PRO A 94 -23.97 -20.60 -3.52
C PRO A 94 -23.16 -21.13 -4.71
N TYR A 95 -23.27 -20.45 -5.86
CA TYR A 95 -22.56 -20.84 -7.08
C TYR A 95 -21.23 -20.09 -7.18
N GLU A 96 -20.20 -20.69 -6.57
CA GLU A 96 -18.85 -20.11 -6.46
C GLU A 96 -17.84 -21.02 -7.15
N PHE A 97 -17.18 -20.52 -8.19
CA PHE A 97 -16.13 -21.23 -8.90
C PHE A 97 -14.78 -20.51 -8.75
N HIS A 98 -13.70 -21.29 -8.75
CA HIS A 98 -12.34 -20.76 -8.86
C HIS A 98 -11.74 -21.15 -10.21
N TRP A 99 -11.46 -20.16 -11.06
CA TRP A 99 -10.77 -20.37 -12.33
C TRP A 99 -9.30 -19.98 -12.21
N ASP A 100 -8.39 -20.94 -12.36
CA ASP A 100 -6.95 -20.70 -12.43
C ASP A 100 -6.54 -20.21 -13.82
N SER A 101 -6.39 -18.89 -13.97
CA SER A 101 -6.04 -18.27 -15.25
C SER A 101 -4.60 -18.53 -15.70
N ASN A 102 -3.73 -19.06 -14.82
CA ASN A 102 -2.37 -19.44 -15.23
C ASN A 102 -2.34 -20.66 -16.15
N GLN A 103 -3.43 -21.43 -16.20
CA GLN A 103 -3.56 -22.60 -17.08
C GLN A 103 -4.08 -22.22 -18.48
N SER A 104 -4.36 -20.94 -18.70
CA SER A 104 -4.87 -20.39 -19.95
C SER A 104 -3.80 -19.55 -20.67
N SER A 105 -3.98 -19.35 -21.98
CA SER A 105 -3.15 -18.45 -22.77
C SER A 105 -3.28 -16.99 -22.29
N GLU A 106 -2.30 -16.13 -22.59
CA GLU A 106 -2.49 -14.69 -22.39
C GLU A 106 -3.57 -14.17 -23.35
N GLY A 107 -4.51 -13.36 -22.86
CA GLY A 107 -5.52 -12.74 -23.70
C GLY A 107 -6.93 -12.74 -23.11
N ARG A 108 -7.93 -12.47 -23.96
CA ARG A 108 -9.34 -12.49 -23.57
C ARG A 108 -9.83 -13.94 -23.52
N HIS A 109 -10.52 -14.25 -22.43
CA HIS A 109 -11.20 -15.51 -22.18
C HIS A 109 -12.69 -15.25 -21.96
N GLN A 110 -13.55 -16.03 -22.61
CA GLN A 110 -14.98 -15.94 -22.41
C GLN A 110 -15.40 -16.86 -21.27
N ILE A 111 -15.94 -16.28 -20.19
CA ILE A 111 -16.55 -17.00 -19.09
C ILE A 111 -18.05 -17.09 -19.36
N THR A 112 -18.60 -18.30 -19.40
CA THR A 112 -20.03 -18.55 -19.62
C THR A 112 -20.61 -19.32 -18.45
N ALA A 113 -21.61 -18.74 -17.79
CA ALA A 113 -22.43 -19.43 -16.80
C ALA A 113 -23.69 -19.95 -17.49
N ARG A 114 -23.89 -21.27 -17.47
CA ARG A 114 -25.09 -21.95 -17.98
C ARG A 114 -25.92 -22.45 -16.83
N ALA A 115 -27.03 -21.78 -16.55
CA ALA A 115 -28.02 -22.27 -15.59
C ALA A 115 -28.97 -23.26 -16.27
N LYS A 116 -29.25 -24.39 -15.63
CA LYS A 116 -30.16 -25.45 -16.11
C LYS A 116 -31.24 -25.71 -15.08
N ALA A 117 -32.49 -25.70 -15.48
CA ALA A 117 -33.62 -26.07 -14.61
C ALA A 117 -34.80 -26.56 -15.44
N ASN A 118 -35.51 -27.58 -14.98
CA ASN A 118 -36.74 -28.09 -15.62
C ASN A 118 -36.61 -28.38 -17.12
N GLY A 119 -35.45 -28.91 -17.56
CA GLY A 119 -35.16 -29.19 -18.97
C GLY A 119 -34.85 -27.97 -19.86
N GLN A 120 -34.85 -26.77 -19.28
CA GLN A 120 -34.41 -25.54 -19.93
C GLN A 120 -32.97 -25.18 -19.51
N HIS A 121 -32.29 -24.40 -20.34
CA HIS A 121 -31.03 -23.76 -19.98
C HIS A 121 -31.01 -22.29 -20.42
N LEU A 122 -30.18 -21.50 -19.75
CA LEU A 122 -29.90 -20.12 -20.09
C LEU A 122 -28.43 -19.82 -19.86
N ASP A 123 -27.80 -19.20 -20.86
CA ASP A 123 -26.38 -18.87 -20.84
C ASP A 123 -26.21 -17.37 -20.67
N VAL A 124 -25.28 -16.96 -19.83
CA VAL A 124 -24.77 -15.58 -19.77
C VAL A 124 -23.24 -15.61 -19.85
N SER A 125 -22.68 -14.70 -20.63
CA SER A 125 -21.24 -14.65 -20.86
C SER A 125 -20.65 -13.29 -20.52
N MET A 126 -19.38 -13.31 -20.11
CA MET A 126 -18.52 -12.14 -19.99
C MET A 126 -17.12 -12.48 -20.45
N GLU A 127 -16.31 -11.46 -20.73
CA GLU A 127 -14.89 -11.67 -20.99
C GLU A 127 -14.07 -11.39 -19.73
N VAL A 128 -12.92 -12.05 -19.59
CA VAL A 128 -11.89 -11.79 -18.58
C VAL A 128 -10.54 -11.82 -19.29
N VAL A 129 -9.59 -10.97 -18.92
CA VAL A 129 -8.28 -10.89 -19.57
C VAL A 129 -7.26 -11.65 -18.72
N ALA A 130 -6.87 -12.85 -19.14
CA ALA A 130 -5.78 -13.60 -18.52
C ALA A 130 -4.43 -12.94 -18.85
N ILE A 131 -3.62 -12.72 -17.82
CA ILE A 131 -2.26 -12.21 -17.96
C ILE A 131 -1.34 -13.13 -17.14
N PRO A 132 -0.36 -13.79 -17.78
CA PRO A 132 0.53 -14.72 -17.10
C PRO A 132 1.24 -14.06 -15.93
N ARG A 133 1.30 -14.74 -14.78
CA ARG A 133 2.08 -14.29 -13.61
C ARG A 133 3.55 -14.02 -13.95
N SER A 134 4.11 -14.72 -14.95
CA SER A 134 5.48 -14.51 -15.43
C SER A 134 5.75 -13.11 -15.99
N ARG A 135 4.72 -12.35 -16.40
CA ARG A 135 4.88 -10.93 -16.77
C ARG A 135 5.17 -10.03 -15.57
N TYR A 136 4.87 -10.47 -14.36
CA TYR A 136 4.94 -9.63 -13.17
C TYR A 136 6.09 -10.07 -12.26
N LYS A 137 7.03 -9.15 -12.00
CA LYS A 137 8.23 -9.42 -11.19
C LYS A 137 8.00 -9.26 -9.68
N GLY A 138 6.78 -8.92 -9.25
CA GLY A 138 6.44 -8.67 -7.85
C GLY A 138 5.74 -9.84 -7.15
N PRO A 139 5.59 -9.76 -5.82
CA PRO A 139 5.03 -10.84 -4.99
C PRO A 139 3.51 -11.03 -5.13
N TYR A 140 2.79 -10.03 -5.64
CA TYR A 140 1.33 -10.02 -5.78
C TYR A 140 0.89 -9.82 -7.22
N PRO A 141 -0.33 -10.27 -7.58
CA PRO A 141 -0.91 -9.90 -8.85
C PRO A 141 -1.09 -8.38 -8.96
N PRO A 142 -1.03 -7.80 -10.17
CA PRO A 142 -1.29 -6.38 -10.39
C PRO A 142 -2.66 -5.95 -9.91
N SER A 143 -2.72 -4.68 -9.50
CA SER A 143 -3.97 -4.00 -9.23
C SER A 143 -4.91 -4.04 -10.44
N THR A 144 -6.19 -4.33 -10.17
CA THR A 144 -7.29 -4.28 -11.14
C THR A 144 -8.03 -2.95 -11.11
N LEU A 145 -7.66 -2.03 -10.20
CA LEU A 145 -8.27 -0.70 -10.03
C LEU A 145 -7.33 0.42 -10.52
N VAL A 146 -6.11 0.45 -9.98
CA VAL A 146 -5.03 1.35 -10.35
C VAL A 146 -4.20 0.70 -11.46
N LYS A 147 -4.18 1.32 -12.64
CA LYS A 147 -3.42 0.89 -13.81
C LYS A 147 -1.94 1.22 -13.71
N ALA A 148 -1.63 2.39 -13.16
CA ALA A 148 -0.27 2.88 -13.04
C ALA A 148 -0.17 3.95 -11.95
N MET A 149 1.04 4.10 -11.41
CA MET A 149 1.43 5.26 -10.62
C MET A 149 2.47 6.07 -11.40
N SER A 150 2.27 7.37 -11.52
CA SER A 150 3.27 8.30 -12.05
C SER A 150 3.71 9.28 -10.97
N LEU A 151 4.98 9.69 -11.03
CA LEU A 151 5.55 10.71 -10.15
C LEU A 151 6.08 11.85 -11.02
N ASP A 152 5.63 13.06 -10.74
CA ASP A 152 6.12 14.28 -11.39
C ASP A 152 7.33 14.81 -10.65
N TRP A 153 8.51 14.37 -11.06
CA TRP A 153 9.77 14.80 -10.45
C TRP A 153 10.06 16.31 -10.60
N SER A 154 9.38 17.03 -11.51
CA SER A 154 9.51 18.49 -11.60
C SER A 154 8.89 19.20 -10.40
N SER A 155 7.94 18.55 -9.71
CA SER A 155 7.32 19.04 -8.47
C SER A 155 8.15 18.77 -7.20
N HIS A 156 9.32 18.12 -7.33
CA HIS A 156 10.11 17.70 -6.18
C HIS A 156 10.55 18.90 -5.33
N LYS A 157 10.30 18.81 -4.02
CA LYS A 157 10.81 19.76 -3.03
C LYS A 157 11.61 19.01 -1.98
N ARG A 158 12.73 19.60 -1.58
CA ARG A 158 13.59 19.12 -0.51
C ARG A 158 13.65 20.16 0.61
N LYS A 159 13.46 19.71 1.85
CA LYS A 159 13.58 20.50 3.08
C LYS A 159 14.20 19.65 4.19
N ALA A 160 14.49 20.26 5.33
CA ALA A 160 15.01 19.57 6.52
C ALA A 160 16.26 18.70 6.23
N ASP A 161 17.20 19.20 5.42
CA ASP A 161 18.40 18.45 5.06
C ASP A 161 19.22 18.04 6.30
N GLY A 162 19.60 16.78 6.33
CA GLY A 162 20.29 16.10 7.41
C GLY A 162 19.37 15.60 8.52
N ALA A 163 18.10 15.31 8.22
CA ALA A 163 17.11 14.68 9.10
C ALA A 163 16.30 13.63 8.30
N ASP A 164 15.85 12.56 8.97
CA ASP A 164 15.19 11.42 8.32
C ASP A 164 13.91 10.90 9.02
N ASN A 165 13.35 9.81 8.50
CA ASN A 165 12.18 9.05 8.94
C ASN A 165 10.80 9.64 8.65
N PHE A 166 10.48 10.88 8.98
CA PHE A 166 9.24 11.57 8.57
C PHE A 166 7.91 10.76 8.43
N PRO A 167 7.48 9.93 9.42
CA PRO A 167 6.08 9.50 9.45
C PRO A 167 5.19 10.74 9.65
N VAL A 168 4.02 10.78 9.01
CA VAL A 168 3.13 11.95 9.06
C VAL A 168 1.72 11.55 9.46
N THR A 169 1.05 12.43 10.21
CA THR A 169 -0.38 12.32 10.53
C THR A 169 -1.06 13.67 10.39
N TRP A 170 -2.38 13.70 10.21
CA TRP A 170 -3.19 14.92 10.06
C TRP A 170 -4.12 15.08 11.25
N CYS A 171 -4.06 16.23 11.93
CA CYS A 171 -4.83 16.52 13.13
C CYS A 171 -6.07 17.37 12.90
N GLU A 172 -6.90 17.45 13.94
CA GLU A 172 -8.15 18.21 13.98
C GLU A 172 -7.96 19.73 13.83
N ASP A 173 -6.76 20.26 14.06
CA ASP A 173 -6.39 21.67 13.83
C ASP A 173 -6.03 21.97 12.37
N ASP A 174 -6.29 21.01 11.47
CA ASP A 174 -5.89 21.02 10.06
C ASP A 174 -4.37 20.93 9.83
N HIS A 175 -3.55 20.74 10.85
CA HIS A 175 -2.11 20.63 10.64
C HIS A 175 -1.68 19.18 10.49
N GLN A 176 -0.58 18.99 9.75
CA GLN A 176 0.14 17.73 9.75
C GLN A 176 1.23 17.77 10.82
N TYR A 177 1.48 16.63 11.45
CA TYR A 177 2.53 16.46 12.44
C TYR A 177 3.44 15.32 12.00
N THR A 178 4.75 15.54 12.09
CA THR A 178 5.76 14.56 11.69
C THR A 178 6.86 14.45 12.74
N ALA A 179 7.34 13.22 12.95
CA ALA A 179 8.56 12.97 13.71
C ALA A 179 9.75 12.89 12.74
N TRP A 180 10.94 13.27 13.18
CA TRP A 180 12.16 13.09 12.40
C TRP A 180 13.32 12.64 13.28
N GLY A 181 14.21 11.82 12.72
CA GLY A 181 15.38 11.28 13.40
C GLY A 181 16.65 12.00 13.00
N ASP A 182 17.66 11.90 13.87
CA ASP A 182 19.05 12.34 13.68
C ASP A 182 19.10 13.59 12.81
N GLY A 183 18.54 14.69 13.32
CA GLY A 183 18.09 15.80 12.48
C GLY A 183 18.32 17.20 13.05
N TYR A 184 18.32 18.19 12.15
CA TYR A 184 18.33 19.62 12.48
C TYR A 184 16.93 20.26 12.41
N GLY A 185 15.89 19.47 12.11
CA GLY A 185 14.55 19.97 11.84
C GLY A 185 14.44 20.75 10.52
N PHE A 186 13.26 21.32 10.27
CA PHE A 186 12.95 22.09 9.06
C PHE A 186 13.62 23.46 9.05
N ALA A 187 13.84 24.07 10.21
CA ALA A 187 14.50 25.36 10.31
C ALA A 187 16.01 25.27 10.04
N ARG A 188 16.60 24.08 10.21
CA ARG A 188 18.06 23.81 10.08
C ARG A 188 18.93 24.81 10.85
N THR A 189 18.42 25.33 11.95
CA THR A 189 19.14 26.21 12.87
C THR A 189 19.15 25.54 14.24
N GLY A 190 20.28 25.61 14.95
CA GLY A 190 20.47 24.89 16.21
C GLY A 190 21.18 23.53 16.05
N PRO A 191 21.36 22.79 17.16
CA PRO A 191 22.09 21.53 17.17
C PRO A 191 21.28 20.38 16.57
N LYS A 192 21.98 19.27 16.31
CA LYS A 192 21.37 18.02 15.84
C LYS A 192 20.72 17.28 17.02
N TYR A 193 19.51 16.77 16.84
CA TYR A 193 18.78 15.98 17.84
C TYR A 193 18.55 14.56 17.35
N SER A 194 18.49 13.60 18.29
CA SER A 194 18.23 12.19 17.97
C SER A 194 16.79 11.98 17.46
N LEU A 195 15.82 12.65 18.06
CA LEU A 195 14.40 12.62 17.70
C LEU A 195 13.79 14.01 17.92
N GLY A 196 13.13 14.54 16.89
CA GLY A 196 12.41 15.81 16.95
C GLY A 196 11.06 15.74 16.23
N PHE A 197 10.30 16.83 16.34
CA PHE A 197 8.93 16.89 15.80
C PHE A 197 8.65 18.25 15.19
N SER A 198 7.92 18.24 14.08
CA SER A 198 7.54 19.46 13.37
C SER A 198 6.07 19.44 12.97
N ARG A 199 5.49 20.63 12.92
CA ARG A 199 4.15 20.91 12.40
C ARG A 199 4.27 21.36 10.96
N ILE A 200 3.38 20.90 10.09
CA ILE A 200 3.31 21.28 8.68
C ILE A 200 1.91 21.85 8.39
N GLU A 201 1.87 23.03 7.82
CA GLU A 201 0.67 23.82 7.56
C GLU A 201 0.50 24.10 6.07
N GLY A 202 -0.73 24.29 5.62
CA GLY A 202 -1.03 24.58 4.21
C GLY A 202 -1.12 23.34 3.30
N GLY A 203 -1.17 23.60 1.99
CA GLY A 203 -1.25 22.61 0.92
C GLY A 203 0.12 22.19 0.38
N ALA A 204 0.18 21.12 -0.40
CA ALA A 204 1.42 20.55 -0.95
C ALA A 204 2.27 21.56 -1.74
N ASP A 205 1.64 22.55 -2.37
CA ASP A 205 2.35 23.52 -3.19
C ASP A 205 3.04 24.64 -2.40
N SER A 206 2.52 24.99 -1.23
CA SER A 206 2.92 26.18 -0.48
C SER A 206 3.07 25.94 1.03
N TYR A 207 3.31 24.69 1.44
CA TYR A 207 3.36 24.35 2.86
C TYR A 207 4.48 25.06 3.60
N TYR A 208 4.17 25.42 4.86
CA TYR A 208 5.11 25.91 5.84
C TYR A 208 5.34 24.84 6.90
N ALA A 209 6.57 24.71 7.39
CA ALA A 209 6.91 23.77 8.44
C ALA A 209 7.59 24.50 9.61
N GLN A 210 7.18 24.15 10.83
CA GLN A 210 7.69 24.70 12.07
C GLN A 210 8.17 23.57 12.98
N ASP A 211 9.42 23.64 13.43
CA ASP A 211 9.91 22.72 14.46
C ASP A 211 9.22 23.04 15.79
N ILE A 212 8.66 22.02 16.43
CA ILE A 212 7.93 22.12 17.69
C ILE A 212 8.87 21.85 18.87
N VAL A 213 9.69 20.81 18.71
CA VAL A 213 10.73 20.35 19.64
C VAL A 213 11.85 19.71 18.84
N GLY A 214 13.09 19.92 19.28
CA GLY A 214 14.28 19.68 18.47
C GLY A 214 14.51 20.78 17.43
N GLY A 215 15.63 20.72 16.72
CA GLY A 215 16.04 21.73 15.75
C GLY A 215 16.20 23.08 16.43
N ASN A 216 15.57 24.12 15.88
CA ASN A 216 15.67 25.47 16.44
C ASN A 216 14.79 25.69 17.68
N ALA A 217 13.79 24.83 17.89
CA ALA A 217 12.90 24.90 19.05
C ALA A 217 13.55 24.34 20.33
N GLY A 218 14.56 23.47 20.17
CA GLY A 218 15.22 22.77 21.28
C GLY A 218 14.25 21.94 22.13
N GLY A 219 14.62 21.66 23.39
CA GLY A 219 13.67 21.17 24.39
C GLY A 219 13.19 19.72 24.26
N THR A 220 14.00 18.81 23.68
CA THR A 220 13.73 17.38 23.73
C THR A 220 14.94 16.60 24.24
N ASP A 221 14.72 15.82 25.29
CA ASP A 221 15.68 14.84 25.82
C ASP A 221 15.40 13.42 25.28
N LEU A 222 14.42 13.28 24.38
CA LEU A 222 14.11 11.99 23.78
C LEU A 222 15.22 11.55 22.84
N VAL A 223 15.91 10.48 23.22
CA VAL A 223 16.88 9.78 22.38
C VAL A 223 16.22 8.54 21.81
N GLY A 224 16.14 8.39 20.49
CA GLY A 224 15.49 7.25 19.83
C GLY A 224 14.99 7.58 18.42
N LYS A 225 14.04 6.80 17.90
CA LYS A 225 13.45 6.98 16.57
C LYS A 225 11.95 6.69 16.58
N SER A 226 11.25 7.15 15.54
CA SER A 226 9.84 6.83 15.30
C SER A 226 9.54 6.69 13.80
N TYR A 227 8.73 5.70 13.46
CA TYR A 227 8.23 5.40 12.10
C TYR A 227 6.71 5.35 12.02
N GLY A 228 6.03 5.72 13.11
CA GLY A 228 4.58 5.68 13.22
C GLY A 228 4.10 6.77 14.15
N ILE A 229 3.37 7.74 13.60
CA ILE A 229 2.69 8.81 14.34
C ILE A 229 1.21 8.82 13.96
N LEU A 230 0.33 9.14 14.90
CA LEU A 230 -1.11 9.16 14.70
C LEU A 230 -1.74 10.30 15.48
N CYS A 231 -2.62 11.07 14.85
CA CYS A 231 -3.55 11.96 15.54
C CYS A 231 -4.92 11.30 15.66
N LEU A 232 -5.38 11.08 16.89
CA LEU A 232 -6.69 10.51 17.19
C LEU A 232 -7.34 11.36 18.28
N ASN A 233 -8.50 11.94 17.96
CA ASN A 233 -9.25 12.82 18.86
C ASN A 233 -8.38 13.94 19.47
N GLY A 234 -7.51 14.53 18.66
CA GLY A 234 -6.60 15.61 19.03
C GLY A 234 -5.38 15.20 19.85
N ILE A 235 -5.29 13.92 20.25
CA ILE A 235 -4.14 13.34 20.93
C ILE A 235 -3.20 12.74 19.89
N LEU A 236 -1.91 13.07 20.00
CA LEU A 236 -0.87 12.45 19.19
C LEU A 236 -0.35 11.19 19.89
N TYR A 237 -0.22 10.12 19.13
CA TYR A 237 0.40 8.86 19.53
C TYR A 237 1.61 8.62 18.64
N MET A 238 2.67 8.05 19.21
CA MET A 238 3.80 7.55 18.41
C MET A 238 4.25 6.17 18.86
N TRP A 239 4.74 5.38 17.90
CA TRP A 239 5.58 4.23 18.17
C TRP A 239 7.03 4.68 18.20
N TYR A 240 7.63 4.59 19.38
CA TYR A 240 9.02 4.89 19.64
C TYR A 240 9.86 3.60 19.66
N ASN A 241 11.08 3.68 19.17
CA ASN A 241 12.12 2.69 19.41
C ASN A 241 13.40 3.38 19.94
N PRO A 242 14.31 2.64 20.62
CA PRO A 242 15.39 3.28 21.39
C PRO A 242 16.58 3.76 20.57
N GLY A 243 16.61 3.57 19.24
CA GLY A 243 17.74 4.03 18.43
C GLY A 243 17.78 3.47 17.02
N SER A 244 18.84 3.78 16.29
CA SER A 244 19.09 3.25 14.95
C SER A 244 19.76 1.87 14.99
N GLY A 245 19.90 1.24 13.82
CA GLY A 245 20.60 -0.05 13.71
C GLY A 245 19.97 -1.14 14.58
N ALA A 246 20.80 -1.92 15.28
CA ALA A 246 20.36 -3.01 16.14
C ALA A 246 19.53 -2.54 17.35
N ASP A 247 19.73 -1.30 17.81
CA ASP A 247 19.00 -0.75 18.97
C ASP A 247 17.51 -0.59 18.66
N GLY A 248 17.16 -0.18 17.44
CA GLY A 248 15.77 0.00 17.00
C GLY A 248 14.92 -1.27 17.08
N TYR A 249 15.54 -2.44 17.20
CA TYR A 249 14.85 -3.74 17.33
C TYR A 249 14.59 -4.18 18.77
N LYS A 250 15.04 -3.42 19.79
CA LYS A 250 14.93 -3.83 21.20
C LYS A 250 13.50 -3.76 21.74
N GLU A 251 12.80 -2.65 21.47
CA GLU A 251 11.40 -2.47 21.85
C GLU A 251 10.68 -1.49 20.92
N GLN A 252 9.35 -1.61 20.87
CA GLN A 252 8.45 -0.65 20.25
C GLN A 252 7.50 -0.17 21.35
N ARG A 253 7.60 1.09 21.76
CA ARG A 253 6.94 1.66 22.94
C ARG A 253 5.95 2.73 22.52
N LEU A 254 4.76 2.70 23.09
CA LEU A 254 3.78 3.76 22.85
C LEU A 254 4.16 5.01 23.66
N TYR A 255 4.10 6.16 22.99
CA TYR A 255 4.14 7.47 23.63
C TYR A 255 2.94 8.30 23.19
N THR A 256 2.54 9.25 24.01
CA THR A 256 1.41 10.14 23.74
C THR A 256 1.78 11.59 23.96
N SER A 257 1.18 12.50 23.20
CA SER A 257 1.23 13.93 23.43
C SER A 257 -0.17 14.54 23.35
N THR A 258 -0.57 15.25 24.40
CA THR A 258 -1.85 15.99 24.47
C THR A 258 -1.68 17.48 24.18
N ASN A 259 -0.45 17.93 23.89
CA ASN A 259 -0.10 19.34 23.66
C ASN A 259 0.64 19.54 22.34
N LYS A 260 0.18 18.84 21.29
CA LYS A 260 0.66 18.99 19.91
C LYS A 260 2.17 18.77 19.78
N ALA A 261 2.65 17.63 20.31
CA ALA A 261 4.03 17.17 20.27
C ALA A 261 5.05 18.01 21.07
N ARG A 262 4.63 19.03 21.82
CA ARG A 262 5.53 19.83 22.67
C ARG A 262 6.16 19.01 23.80
N SER A 263 5.44 18.01 24.31
CA SER A 263 5.98 17.04 25.24
C SER A 263 5.34 15.68 25.03
N TRP A 264 6.06 14.61 25.37
CA TRP A 264 5.59 13.24 25.21
C TRP A 264 5.65 12.47 26.52
N SER A 265 4.60 11.71 26.79
CA SER A 265 4.51 10.80 27.93
C SER A 265 4.69 9.36 27.47
N ARG A 266 5.65 8.65 28.07
CA ARG A 266 5.87 7.22 27.86
C ARG A 266 4.70 6.42 28.43
N ARG A 267 4.18 5.44 27.69
CA ARG A 267 3.09 4.55 28.13
C ARG A 267 3.58 3.15 28.46
N SER A 268 2.77 2.41 29.21
CA SER A 268 3.07 1.02 29.59
C SER A 268 3.06 0.07 28.38
N VAL A 269 2.26 0.36 27.36
CA VAL A 269 2.12 -0.44 26.14
C VAL A 269 3.43 -0.52 25.37
N ASN A 270 3.93 -1.74 25.18
CA ASN A 270 5.06 -2.03 24.31
C ASN A 270 5.01 -3.42 23.66
N PHE A 271 5.84 -3.54 22.62
CA PHE A 271 6.19 -4.80 21.98
C PHE A 271 7.71 -4.99 22.16
N PRO A 272 8.16 -5.87 23.07
CA PRO A 272 9.57 -6.23 23.17
C PRO A 272 10.02 -7.01 21.93
N ARG A 273 11.33 -7.10 21.71
CA ARG A 273 11.91 -7.90 20.63
C ARG A 273 11.38 -9.34 20.56
N SER A 274 11.06 -9.95 21.70
CA SER A 274 10.50 -11.30 21.79
C SER A 274 9.15 -11.47 21.10
N ASP A 275 8.39 -10.38 20.89
CA ASP A 275 7.16 -10.40 20.10
C ASP A 275 7.46 -10.55 18.60
N ASN A 276 8.72 -10.38 18.17
CA ASN A 276 9.18 -10.47 16.79
C ASN A 276 8.47 -9.47 15.85
N LEU A 277 8.26 -8.24 16.34
CA LEU A 277 7.61 -7.13 15.66
C LEU A 277 8.45 -5.86 15.80
N VAL A 278 8.67 -5.12 14.72
CA VAL A 278 9.50 -3.91 14.71
C VAL A 278 8.91 -2.80 13.83
N ASN A 279 9.25 -1.55 14.17
CA ASN A 279 8.89 -0.31 13.46
C ASN A 279 7.41 -0.25 13.12
N LEU A 280 6.60 -0.34 14.18
CA LEU A 280 5.15 -0.27 14.08
C LEU A 280 4.75 1.06 13.43
N THR A 281 3.84 0.98 12.48
CA THR A 281 3.25 2.14 11.80
C THR A 281 1.74 2.11 11.92
N PHE A 282 1.12 3.27 12.11
CA PHE A 282 -0.32 3.40 12.11
C PHE A 282 -0.82 3.54 10.68
N VAL A 283 -1.90 2.83 10.33
CA VAL A 283 -2.63 3.14 9.10
C VAL A 283 -3.19 4.55 9.22
N GLN A 284 -2.88 5.45 8.29
CA GLN A 284 -3.49 6.79 8.30
C GLN A 284 -4.89 6.75 7.66
N PHE A 285 -5.86 7.43 8.27
CA PHE A 285 -7.25 7.51 7.80
C PHE A 285 -7.74 8.96 7.67
N GLY A 286 -6.85 9.85 7.24
CA GLY A 286 -7.18 11.27 7.10
C GLY A 286 -7.27 12.03 8.43
N ARG A 287 -7.94 13.19 8.38
CA ARG A 287 -7.92 14.19 9.46
C ARG A 287 -8.44 13.59 10.77
N ASN A 288 -7.61 13.67 11.80
CA ASN A 288 -7.93 13.23 13.15
C ASN A 288 -8.40 11.76 13.22
N TYR A 289 -7.92 10.92 12.30
CA TYR A 289 -8.38 9.55 12.12
C TYR A 289 -9.86 9.39 11.74
N GLY A 290 -10.51 10.47 11.29
CA GLY A 290 -11.95 10.53 11.07
C GLY A 290 -12.46 9.63 9.94
N GLY A 291 -11.60 9.26 8.99
CA GLY A 291 -11.94 8.33 7.90
C GLY A 291 -11.84 6.86 8.26
N ALA A 292 -11.56 6.52 9.52
CA ALA A 292 -11.46 5.13 9.95
C ALA A 292 -12.81 4.42 9.80
N ARG A 293 -12.80 3.31 9.07
CA ARG A 293 -14.00 2.57 8.67
C ARG A 293 -14.76 1.89 9.81
N ASP A 294 -14.12 1.70 10.95
CA ASP A 294 -14.67 1.01 12.13
C ASP A 294 -14.09 1.63 13.42
N ASN A 295 -14.37 1.00 14.57
CA ASN A 295 -13.93 1.50 15.88
C ASN A 295 -12.50 1.06 16.28
N PHE A 296 -11.68 0.61 15.34
CA PHE A 296 -10.32 0.20 15.61
C PHE A 296 -9.29 1.19 15.08
N VAL A 297 -8.13 1.21 15.73
CA VAL A 297 -6.87 1.67 15.15
C VAL A 297 -6.13 0.46 14.60
N TYR A 298 -5.77 0.52 13.32
CA TYR A 298 -4.96 -0.50 12.65
C TYR A 298 -3.49 -0.11 12.64
N ILE A 299 -2.64 -1.10 12.93
CA ILE A 299 -1.18 -0.95 13.05
C ILE A 299 -0.51 -2.07 12.25
N TYR A 300 0.46 -1.72 11.43
CA TYR A 300 1.29 -2.66 10.70
C TYR A 300 2.66 -2.76 11.35
N ALA A 301 3.24 -3.95 11.33
CA ALA A 301 4.53 -4.22 11.97
C ALA A 301 5.33 -5.25 11.19
N ASN A 302 6.60 -4.97 10.94
CA ASN A 302 7.48 -5.87 10.21
C ASN A 302 7.95 -7.01 11.12
N HIS A 303 8.02 -8.24 10.58
CA HIS A 303 8.65 -9.36 11.26
C HIS A 303 10.18 -9.19 11.25
N ILE A 304 10.82 -9.55 12.35
CA ILE A 304 12.28 -9.52 12.47
C ILE A 304 12.85 -10.83 11.91
N LYS A 305 13.67 -10.73 10.88
CA LYS A 305 14.47 -11.81 10.28
C LYS A 305 15.97 -11.57 10.50
N ASP A 306 16.40 -10.31 10.38
CA ASP A 306 17.75 -9.86 10.68
C ASP A 306 17.70 -8.55 11.47
N SER A 307 18.22 -8.57 12.70
CA SER A 307 18.29 -7.41 13.59
C SER A 307 19.70 -6.85 13.75
N SER A 308 20.66 -7.27 12.93
CA SER A 308 22.06 -6.82 13.00
C SER A 308 22.23 -5.38 12.51
N GLY A 309 21.23 -4.83 11.81
CA GLY A 309 21.20 -3.46 11.34
C GLY A 309 19.88 -3.12 10.64
N LEU A 310 19.82 -1.95 10.04
CA LEU A 310 18.68 -1.53 9.21
C LEU A 310 18.76 -2.26 7.88
N LYS A 311 17.97 -3.32 7.72
CA LYS A 311 18.01 -4.19 6.56
C LYS A 311 16.61 -4.56 6.08
N VAL A 312 16.44 -4.67 4.77
CA VAL A 312 15.31 -5.39 4.18
C VAL A 312 15.26 -6.79 4.82
N GLN A 313 14.10 -7.13 5.36
CA GLN A 313 13.84 -8.39 6.05
C GLN A 313 13.46 -9.46 5.02
N LYS A 314 14.16 -10.60 4.99
CA LYS A 314 13.96 -11.66 3.97
C LYS A 314 13.74 -13.05 4.60
N PRO A 315 12.72 -13.83 4.17
CA PRO A 315 11.56 -13.34 3.42
C PRO A 315 10.84 -12.24 4.22
N GLY A 316 10.27 -11.28 3.51
CA GLY A 316 9.58 -10.16 4.11
C GLY A 316 8.19 -10.58 4.57
N GLU A 317 7.84 -10.22 5.80
CA GLU A 317 6.51 -10.50 6.36
C GLU A 317 6.05 -9.32 7.21
N ILE A 318 4.79 -8.92 7.04
CA ILE A 318 4.18 -7.82 7.78
C ILE A 318 2.93 -8.32 8.50
N ALA A 319 2.88 -8.05 9.80
CA ALA A 319 1.74 -8.34 10.65
C ALA A 319 0.74 -7.19 10.66
N LEU A 320 -0.53 -7.54 10.89
CA LEU A 320 -1.58 -6.58 11.19
C LEU A 320 -2.02 -6.73 12.65
N ILE A 321 -2.14 -5.59 13.31
CA ILE A 321 -2.60 -5.46 14.68
C ILE A 321 -3.77 -4.48 14.66
N ARG A 322 -4.78 -4.72 15.50
CA ARG A 322 -5.84 -3.74 15.76
C ARG A 322 -6.06 -3.55 17.25
N VAL A 323 -6.53 -2.38 17.64
CA VAL A 323 -6.89 -2.03 19.02
C VAL A 323 -8.10 -1.09 19.00
N PRO A 324 -9.10 -1.24 19.89
CA PRO A 324 -10.19 -0.28 19.98
C PRO A 324 -9.64 1.15 20.19
N LYS A 325 -10.27 2.15 19.54
CA LYS A 325 -9.79 3.55 19.54
C LYS A 325 -9.60 4.13 20.95
N ASP A 326 -10.40 3.69 21.92
CA ASP A 326 -10.37 4.11 23.32
C ASP A 326 -9.40 3.28 24.20
N LYS A 327 -8.67 2.32 23.61
CA LYS A 327 -7.84 1.34 24.33
C LYS A 327 -6.39 1.29 23.87
N LEU A 328 -5.89 2.29 23.15
CA LEU A 328 -4.48 2.38 22.74
C LEU A 328 -3.50 2.27 23.91
N GLU A 329 -3.86 2.73 25.10
CA GLU A 329 -3.00 2.64 26.29
C GLU A 329 -3.18 1.33 27.10
N ASP A 330 -3.98 0.38 26.60
CA ASP A 330 -4.22 -0.92 27.22
C ASP A 330 -3.64 -2.05 26.36
N ARG A 331 -2.49 -2.60 26.78
CA ARG A 331 -1.79 -3.65 26.03
C ARG A 331 -2.65 -4.90 25.83
N SER A 332 -3.56 -5.21 26.76
CA SER A 332 -4.40 -6.41 26.71
C SER A 332 -5.51 -6.32 25.66
N ALA A 333 -5.84 -5.11 25.21
CA ALA A 333 -6.85 -4.86 24.18
C ALA A 333 -6.32 -5.04 22.74
N TYR A 334 -5.02 -5.23 22.56
CA TYR A 334 -4.40 -5.40 21.25
C TYR A 334 -4.68 -6.80 20.70
N GLN A 335 -5.16 -6.83 19.46
CA GLN A 335 -5.52 -8.04 18.73
C GLN A 335 -4.64 -8.19 17.50
N PHE A 336 -4.22 -9.41 17.21
CA PHE A 336 -3.30 -9.74 16.13
C PHE A 336 -4.02 -10.56 15.08
N PHE A 337 -3.90 -10.17 13.81
CA PHE A 337 -4.46 -10.96 12.72
C PHE A 337 -3.87 -12.37 12.75
N SER A 338 -4.73 -13.39 12.70
CA SER A 338 -4.34 -14.80 12.81
C SER A 338 -4.79 -15.65 11.61
N GLY A 339 -5.22 -15.01 10.52
CA GLY A 339 -5.68 -15.66 9.29
C GLY A 339 -7.09 -15.26 8.90
N LEU A 340 -7.58 -15.85 7.82
CA LEU A 340 -8.97 -15.75 7.40
C LEU A 340 -9.68 -17.07 7.74
N ASP A 341 -10.97 -17.01 8.06
CA ASP A 341 -11.80 -18.21 8.11
C ASP A 341 -12.20 -18.68 6.70
N GLY A 342 -12.95 -19.78 6.62
CA GLY A 342 -13.42 -20.34 5.35
C GLY A 342 -14.37 -19.44 4.55
N LYS A 343 -14.77 -18.29 5.09
CA LYS A 343 -15.60 -17.27 4.41
C LYS A 343 -14.82 -15.99 4.11
N GLY A 344 -13.49 -16.01 4.30
CA GLY A 344 -12.65 -14.84 4.08
C GLY A 344 -12.73 -13.78 5.19
N ALA A 345 -13.38 -14.04 6.32
CA ALA A 345 -13.45 -13.08 7.42
C ALA A 345 -12.20 -13.16 8.31
N PRO A 346 -11.66 -12.03 8.78
CA PRO A 346 -10.42 -12.00 9.55
C PRO A 346 -10.60 -12.57 10.94
N GLN A 347 -9.69 -13.46 11.31
CA GLN A 347 -9.56 -14.01 12.65
C GLN A 347 -8.51 -13.23 13.44
N TRP A 348 -8.72 -13.13 14.75
CA TRP A 348 -7.93 -12.28 15.64
C TRP A 348 -7.52 -13.03 16.91
N ALA A 349 -6.22 -13.13 17.14
CA ALA A 349 -5.64 -13.68 18.36
C ALA A 349 -5.33 -12.57 19.37
N SER A 350 -5.32 -12.92 20.66
CA SER A 350 -4.90 -12.03 21.75
C SER A 350 -3.38 -12.05 21.99
N GLN A 351 -2.68 -13.07 21.48
CA GLN A 351 -1.24 -13.25 21.67
C GLN A 351 -0.48 -12.95 20.38
N ALA A 352 0.60 -12.17 20.49
CA ALA A 352 1.43 -11.79 19.35
C ALA A 352 1.95 -13.02 18.60
N ASN A 353 2.36 -14.08 19.31
CA ASN A 353 2.97 -15.28 18.72
C ASN A 353 1.98 -16.19 17.97
N SER A 354 0.67 -15.93 18.07
CA SER A 354 -0.37 -16.65 17.33
C SER A 354 -0.75 -15.96 16.02
N ARG A 355 -0.07 -14.85 15.68
CA ARG A 355 -0.36 -14.08 14.48
C ARG A 355 0.02 -14.82 13.20
N GLN A 356 -0.62 -14.44 12.11
CA GLN A 356 -0.20 -14.73 10.74
C GLN A 356 0.13 -13.39 10.05
N PRO A 357 1.05 -13.38 9.07
CA PRO A 357 1.29 -12.17 8.30
C PRO A 357 0.12 -11.88 7.37
N VAL A 358 -0.23 -10.60 7.23
CA VAL A 358 -1.19 -10.14 6.20
C VAL A 358 -0.50 -9.88 4.86
N PHE A 359 0.83 -9.79 4.86
CA PHE A 359 1.63 -9.52 3.67
C PHE A 359 2.93 -10.32 3.72
N ARG A 360 3.30 -10.96 2.60
CA ARG A 360 4.59 -11.62 2.38
C ARG A 360 5.23 -11.18 1.06
N ASP A 361 6.55 -11.00 1.07
CA ASP A 361 7.36 -10.80 -0.14
C ASP A 361 8.65 -11.64 -0.06
N PRO A 362 8.87 -12.61 -0.97
CA PRO A 362 10.12 -13.37 -1.02
C PRO A 362 11.37 -12.51 -1.22
N ASN A 363 11.25 -11.37 -1.92
CA ASN A 363 12.35 -10.43 -2.12
C ASN A 363 12.57 -9.50 -0.91
N GLY A 364 11.70 -9.59 0.09
CA GLY A 364 11.80 -8.87 1.35
C GLY A 364 10.98 -7.60 1.43
N VAL A 365 10.75 -7.16 2.67
CA VAL A 365 10.13 -5.87 2.99
C VAL A 365 11.13 -5.00 3.75
N GLY A 366 10.99 -3.68 3.64
CA GLY A 366 11.78 -2.73 4.41
C GLY A 366 11.70 -3.02 5.91
N TRP A 367 12.73 -2.61 6.65
CA TRP A 367 12.68 -2.62 8.12
C TRP A 367 11.63 -1.61 8.64
N ASN A 368 11.26 -0.62 7.83
CA ASN A 368 10.12 0.29 8.01
C ASN A 368 9.08 0.06 6.88
N THR A 369 7.86 0.55 7.07
CA THR A 369 6.76 0.48 6.09
C THR A 369 5.76 1.58 6.44
N SER A 370 4.98 2.04 5.46
CA SER A 370 3.82 2.90 5.70
C SER A 370 2.56 2.31 5.10
N VAL A 371 1.42 2.65 5.70
CA VAL A 371 0.10 2.33 5.15
C VAL A 371 -0.81 3.54 5.30
N THR A 372 -1.50 3.90 4.23
CA THR A 372 -2.51 4.95 4.23
C THR A 372 -3.80 4.46 3.61
N PHE A 373 -4.95 4.88 4.12
CA PHE A 373 -6.22 4.66 3.46
C PHE A 373 -6.52 5.83 2.53
N ASN A 374 -6.57 5.55 1.23
CA ASN A 374 -7.02 6.48 0.22
C ASN A 374 -8.55 6.40 0.09
N ALA A 375 -9.24 7.41 0.63
CA ALA A 375 -10.69 7.44 0.71
C ALA A 375 -11.39 7.56 -0.66
N GLY A 376 -10.76 8.24 -1.62
CA GLY A 376 -11.36 8.48 -2.94
C GLY A 376 -11.48 7.21 -3.78
N ILE A 377 -10.45 6.36 -3.76
CA ILE A 377 -10.46 5.06 -4.45
C ILE A 377 -10.79 3.87 -3.52
N LYS A 378 -11.02 4.15 -2.22
CA LYS A 378 -11.35 3.17 -1.17
C LYS A 378 -10.35 2.02 -1.11
N ARG A 379 -9.06 2.37 -1.00
CA ARG A 379 -7.97 1.39 -0.90
C ARG A 379 -6.98 1.73 0.18
N TYR A 380 -6.49 0.69 0.85
CA TYR A 380 -5.29 0.73 1.65
C TYR A 380 -4.09 0.72 0.72
N ILE A 381 -3.21 1.70 0.82
CA ILE A 381 -1.97 1.79 0.06
C ILE A 381 -0.82 1.48 1.01
N LEU A 382 -0.13 0.36 0.78
CA LEU A 382 1.05 -0.07 1.52
C LEU A 382 2.31 0.25 0.70
N MET A 383 3.29 0.86 1.36
CA MET A 383 4.58 1.20 0.73
C MET A 383 5.73 0.67 1.56
N THR A 384 6.65 -0.05 0.92
CA THR A 384 7.82 -0.63 1.59
C THR A 384 8.99 -0.78 0.62
N GLU A 385 10.22 -0.72 1.15
CA GLU A 385 11.38 -1.15 0.40
C GLU A 385 11.32 -2.66 0.12
N HIS A 386 11.98 -3.09 -0.95
CA HIS A 386 12.19 -4.51 -1.24
C HIS A 386 13.60 -4.73 -1.77
N ASN A 387 14.02 -5.98 -1.91
CA ASN A 387 15.30 -6.39 -2.49
C ASN A 387 16.56 -5.92 -1.74
N THR A 388 16.91 -4.62 -1.77
CA THR A 388 18.14 -4.09 -1.14
C THR A 388 17.87 -2.75 -0.46
N THR A 389 18.25 -2.64 0.82
CA THR A 389 18.11 -1.42 1.63
C THR A 389 18.89 -0.24 1.05
N PHE A 390 18.32 0.96 1.13
CA PHE A 390 18.95 2.23 0.75
C PHE A 390 19.32 2.32 -0.73
N LYS A 391 18.57 1.63 -1.59
CA LYS A 391 18.83 1.57 -3.04
C LYS A 391 17.65 2.00 -3.91
N GLY A 392 16.65 2.67 -3.31
CA GLY A 392 15.50 3.20 -4.04
C GLY A 392 14.55 2.13 -4.58
N TYR A 393 14.64 0.90 -4.07
CA TYR A 393 13.66 -0.14 -4.39
C TYR A 393 12.35 0.17 -3.66
N LEU A 394 11.27 0.34 -4.39
CA LEU A 394 9.96 0.66 -3.85
C LEU A 394 8.91 -0.33 -4.36
N GLY A 395 8.22 -0.98 -3.43
CA GLY A 395 6.96 -1.66 -3.68
C GLY A 395 5.79 -0.80 -3.21
N VAL A 396 4.77 -0.67 -4.05
CA VAL A 396 3.48 -0.03 -3.73
C VAL A 396 2.38 -1.04 -4.01
N PHE A 397 1.54 -1.28 -3.00
CA PHE A 397 0.48 -2.28 -3.05
C PHE A 397 -0.83 -1.65 -2.59
N GLU A 398 -1.94 -2.15 -3.12
CA GLU A 398 -3.28 -1.77 -2.73
C GLU A 398 -4.11 -2.95 -2.24
N SER A 399 -5.08 -2.67 -1.37
CA SER A 399 -6.05 -3.66 -0.93
C SER A 399 -7.40 -3.01 -0.57
N PRO A 400 -8.54 -3.71 -0.78
CA PRO A 400 -9.83 -3.25 -0.28
C PRO A 400 -9.94 -3.32 1.25
N GLU A 401 -9.16 -4.18 1.92
CA GLU A 401 -9.22 -4.43 3.35
C GLU A 401 -7.81 -4.35 3.98
N PRO A 402 -7.67 -4.06 5.28
CA PRO A 402 -6.35 -3.94 5.90
C PRO A 402 -5.64 -5.29 6.05
N TRP A 403 -6.28 -6.41 5.70
CA TRP A 403 -5.68 -7.75 5.72
C TRP A 403 -5.53 -8.37 4.31
N GLY A 404 -5.73 -7.60 3.24
CA GLY A 404 -5.72 -8.13 1.88
C GLY A 404 -7.13 -8.45 1.34
N PRO A 405 -7.25 -9.00 0.13
CA PRO A 405 -6.14 -9.42 -0.73
C PRO A 405 -5.33 -8.22 -1.23
N TRP A 406 -4.01 -8.39 -1.32
CA TRP A 406 -3.11 -7.36 -1.82
C TRP A 406 -2.89 -7.50 -3.31
N SER A 407 -2.84 -6.35 -3.98
CA SER A 407 -2.49 -6.23 -5.38
C SER A 407 -1.39 -5.20 -5.58
N MET A 408 -0.57 -5.37 -6.59
CA MET A 408 0.61 -4.55 -6.85
C MET A 408 0.29 -3.35 -7.76
N ILE A 409 0.65 -2.15 -7.34
CA ILE A 409 0.61 -0.93 -8.17
C ILE A 409 1.97 -0.68 -8.84
N GLU A 410 3.05 -0.78 -8.06
CA GLU A 410 4.41 -0.46 -8.50
C GLU A 410 5.39 -1.40 -7.80
N TYR A 411 6.42 -1.86 -8.51
CA TYR A 411 7.46 -2.70 -7.92
C TYR A 411 8.74 -2.61 -8.75
N LYS A 412 9.62 -1.67 -8.38
CA LYS A 412 10.86 -1.41 -9.13
C LYS A 412 11.94 -0.75 -8.28
N GLN A 413 13.12 -0.64 -8.88
CA GLN A 413 14.18 0.27 -8.40
C GLN A 413 14.03 1.64 -9.05
N TYR A 414 14.03 2.70 -8.25
CA TYR A 414 14.19 4.06 -8.74
C TYR A 414 15.66 4.48 -8.75
N GLY A 415 16.09 5.09 -9.86
CA GLY A 415 17.32 5.87 -9.95
C GLY A 415 17.08 7.36 -9.69
N GLY A 416 18.06 8.21 -10.02
CA GLY A 416 17.90 9.67 -9.94
C GLY A 416 17.71 10.16 -8.50
N ILE A 417 16.75 11.08 -8.30
CA ILE A 417 16.50 11.75 -7.02
C ILE A 417 16.33 10.74 -5.87
N PRO A 418 15.43 9.74 -5.94
CA PRO A 418 15.18 8.82 -4.81
C PRO A 418 16.09 7.57 -4.78
N ASN A 419 17.25 7.59 -5.45
CA ASN A 419 18.12 6.41 -5.57
C ASN A 419 18.61 5.80 -4.23
N THR A 420 18.48 6.53 -3.13
CA THR A 420 18.84 6.10 -1.77
C THR A 420 17.67 6.17 -0.78
N ALA A 421 16.46 6.38 -1.26
CA ALA A 421 15.26 6.47 -0.44
C ALA A 421 14.94 5.11 0.21
N PHE A 422 14.48 5.16 1.46
CA PHE A 422 14.15 3.98 2.26
C PHE A 422 12.80 4.02 2.94
N PHE A 423 12.21 5.20 3.10
CA PHE A 423 10.89 5.30 3.69
C PHE A 423 10.05 6.28 2.88
N TRP A 424 8.84 5.83 2.61
CA TRP A 424 7.91 6.42 1.68
C TRP A 424 6.53 6.40 2.32
N ASN A 425 5.77 7.46 2.20
CA ASN A 425 4.37 7.51 2.59
C ASN A 425 3.60 8.52 1.75
N ILE A 426 2.28 8.43 1.75
CA ILE A 426 1.39 9.39 1.08
C ILE A 426 0.70 10.22 2.15
N SER A 427 0.73 11.55 1.98
CA SER A 427 -0.01 12.47 2.85
C SER A 427 -1.51 12.39 2.55
N ASN A 428 -2.31 11.97 3.53
CA ASN A 428 -3.77 12.03 3.38
C ASN A 428 -4.29 13.46 3.22
N LYS A 429 -3.64 14.45 3.85
CA LYS A 429 -4.04 15.85 3.73
C LYS A 429 -3.90 16.34 2.28
N TRP A 430 -2.87 15.86 1.59
CA TRP A 430 -2.55 16.25 0.22
C TRP A 430 -2.92 15.16 -0.80
N THR A 431 -3.96 14.38 -0.51
CA THR A 431 -4.60 13.47 -1.48
C THR A 431 -5.87 14.14 -1.99
N SER A 432 -6.11 14.11 -3.30
CA SER A 432 -7.33 14.65 -3.90
C SER A 432 -8.57 13.90 -3.40
N SER A 433 -9.73 14.56 -3.47
CA SER A 433 -10.99 13.98 -3.00
C SER A 433 -11.41 12.71 -3.76
N ASP A 434 -11.09 12.63 -5.05
CA ASP A 434 -11.28 11.44 -5.89
C ASP A 434 -10.19 10.37 -5.67
N GLY A 435 -9.14 10.69 -4.91
CA GLY A 435 -8.05 9.79 -4.58
C GLY A 435 -7.06 9.54 -5.71
N SER A 436 -7.24 10.17 -6.88
CA SER A 436 -6.39 9.93 -8.06
C SER A 436 -5.06 10.67 -7.98
N SER A 437 -5.00 11.84 -7.34
CA SER A 437 -3.79 12.65 -7.19
C SER A 437 -3.34 12.69 -5.74
N PHE A 438 -2.04 12.68 -5.51
CA PHE A 438 -1.47 12.67 -4.17
C PHE A 438 -0.09 13.33 -4.10
N THR A 439 0.34 13.72 -2.90
CA THR A 439 1.73 14.05 -2.63
C THR A 439 2.38 12.92 -1.82
N MET A 440 3.44 12.35 -2.39
CA MET A 440 4.29 11.37 -1.74
C MET A 440 5.38 12.10 -0.94
N ILE A 441 5.57 11.66 0.29
CA ILE A 441 6.66 12.08 1.18
C ILE A 441 7.66 10.93 1.24
N PHE A 442 8.95 11.24 1.12
CA PHE A 442 9.99 10.24 1.27
C PHE A 442 11.28 10.79 1.87
N THR A 443 12.10 9.84 2.31
CA THR A 443 13.41 10.09 2.90
C THR A 443 14.33 8.90 2.68
N GLY A 444 15.61 9.09 2.92
CA GLY A 444 16.69 8.23 2.49
C GLY A 444 17.99 8.55 3.21
N ILE A 445 19.09 8.05 2.68
CA ILE A 445 20.44 8.45 3.11
C ILE A 445 21.07 9.44 2.13
N GLY A 446 22.12 10.15 2.55
CA GLY A 446 22.85 11.08 1.70
C GLY A 446 21.98 12.29 1.32
N ALA A 447 21.83 12.58 0.02
CA ALA A 447 20.98 13.70 -0.41
C ALA A 447 19.49 13.52 -0.03
N ASN A 448 19.04 12.28 0.15
CA ASN A 448 17.68 11.96 0.57
C ASN A 448 17.51 11.91 2.10
N ASP A 449 18.58 12.12 2.88
CA ASP A 449 18.51 12.40 4.33
C ASP A 449 17.89 13.79 4.53
N SER A 450 16.62 13.88 4.19
CA SER A 450 15.83 15.10 4.07
C SER A 450 14.34 14.77 3.96
N TRP A 451 13.50 15.77 4.23
CA TRP A 451 12.08 15.76 3.89
C TRP A 451 11.95 16.01 2.39
N ASN A 452 11.50 15.00 1.64
CA ASN A 452 11.26 15.11 0.21
C ASN A 452 9.77 14.96 -0.08
N THR A 453 9.21 15.87 -0.89
CA THR A 453 7.83 15.75 -1.40
C THR A 453 7.85 15.72 -2.91
N VAL A 454 7.01 14.86 -3.51
CA VAL A 454 6.79 14.78 -4.96
C VAL A 454 5.31 14.49 -5.24
N ASN A 455 4.73 15.18 -6.21
CA ASN A 455 3.36 14.94 -6.64
C ASN A 455 3.30 13.66 -7.49
N GLY A 456 2.20 12.92 -7.33
CA GLY A 456 1.95 11.70 -8.06
C GLY A 456 0.48 11.53 -8.42
N VAL A 457 0.25 10.65 -9.38
CA VAL A 457 -1.09 10.31 -9.88
C VAL A 457 -1.22 8.80 -9.97
N PHE A 458 -2.33 8.28 -9.46
CA PHE A 458 -2.84 6.97 -9.79
C PHE A 458 -3.71 7.09 -11.04
N THR A 459 -3.23 6.55 -12.14
CA THR A 459 -4.07 6.34 -13.33
C THR A 459 -4.99 5.19 -13.03
N LEU A 460 -6.28 5.46 -12.89
CA LEU A 460 -7.30 4.43 -12.72
C LEU A 460 -7.66 3.84 -14.08
N TYR A 461 -8.26 2.65 -14.03
CA TYR A 461 -8.77 1.95 -15.20
C TYR A 461 -10.05 2.59 -15.76
#